data_AF-A0A5M4B0J0-F1
#
_entry.id   AF-A0A5M4B0J0-F1
#
_cell.length_a   1.000
_cell.length_b   1.000
_cell.length_c   1.000
_cell.angle_alpha   90.00
_cell.angle_beta   90.00
_cell.angle_gamma   90.00
#
_symmetry.space_group_name_H-M   'P 1'
#
loop_
_entity.id
_entity.type
_entity.pdbx_description
1 polymer ?
#
loop_
_entity_poly.entity_id
_entity_poly.type
_entity_poly.pdbx_seq_one_letter_code
_entity_poly.pdbx_strand_id
1 'polypeptide(L)'
;MALVISLFSSTTFAIGNENSNDLNDFKITAVENMGTSHTDVWNLEYSNSANSIKIVKSVEKGVTQYIVRGKFLEVRYVSSKKGFGARLIKNSEAHVPSAIRDNVINLDAVKQQRIISSEPVNDQTALSLIAAYLPELVNNNYKHILQ
;
A
#
# COMPACT_ATOMS: atom_id res chain seq x y z
N MET A 1 9.25 -41.55 -18.17
CA MET A 1 9.00 -40.69 -17.00
C MET A 1 9.38 -39.28 -17.39
N ALA A 2 8.42 -38.43 -17.75
CA ALA A 2 8.69 -37.08 -18.23
C ALA A 2 8.68 -36.11 -17.05
N LEU A 3 9.82 -35.45 -16.80
CA LEU A 3 9.98 -34.42 -15.80
C LEU A 3 9.46 -33.10 -16.37
N VAL A 4 8.31 -32.63 -15.89
CA VAL A 4 7.76 -31.32 -16.26
C VAL A 4 8.34 -30.28 -15.31
N ILE A 5 9.33 -29.53 -15.78
CA ILE A 5 9.86 -28.37 -15.05
C ILE A 5 8.95 -27.18 -15.38
N SER A 6 8.07 -26.83 -14.47
CA SER A 6 7.24 -25.62 -14.59
C SER A 6 8.06 -24.41 -14.12
N LEU A 7 8.42 -23.54 -15.06
CA LEU A 7 9.06 -22.25 -14.80
C LEU A 7 7.96 -21.21 -14.53
N PHE A 8 7.76 -20.84 -13.27
CA PHE A 8 6.88 -19.72 -12.91
C PHE A 8 7.68 -18.41 -12.94
N SER A 9 7.38 -17.55 -13.92
CA SER A 9 8.00 -16.24 -14.05
C SER A 9 7.47 -15.27 -12.99
N SER A 10 8.32 -14.83 -12.07
CA SER A 10 8.01 -13.73 -11.16
C SER A 10 8.10 -12.42 -11.94
N THR A 11 6.97 -11.78 -12.26
CA THR A 11 6.99 -10.45 -12.89
C THR A 11 7.45 -9.42 -11.86
N THR A 12 8.68 -8.92 -12.02
CA THR A 12 9.20 -7.79 -11.24
C THR A 12 9.00 -6.52 -12.08
N PHE A 13 8.21 -5.58 -11.57
CA PHE A 13 8.08 -4.25 -12.19
C PHE A 13 8.95 -3.26 -11.41
N ALA A 14 9.90 -2.63 -12.10
CA ALA A 14 10.69 -1.51 -11.57
C ALA A 14 10.31 -0.27 -12.38
N ILE A 15 9.81 0.76 -11.71
CA ILE A 15 9.59 2.10 -12.28
C ILE A 15 10.41 3.03 -11.40
N GLY A 16 11.49 3.60 -11.92
CA GLY A 16 12.38 4.50 -11.19
C GLY A 16 12.73 5.72 -12.03
N ASN A 17 12.68 6.90 -11.40
CA ASN A 17 13.06 8.20 -11.98
C ASN A 17 14.27 8.70 -11.20
N GLU A 18 15.40 8.90 -11.88
CA GLU A 18 16.65 9.41 -11.31
C GLU A 18 16.48 10.86 -10.85
N ASN A 19 16.01 11.07 -9.61
CA ASN A 19 16.27 12.26 -8.82
C ASN A 19 15.99 11.97 -7.33
N SER A 20 16.99 12.26 -6.51
CA SER A 20 17.15 11.89 -5.10
C SER A 20 15.93 12.20 -4.21
N ASN A 21 15.07 11.21 -4.06
CA ASN A 21 14.23 10.93 -2.90
C ASN A 21 14.00 9.41 -2.90
N ASP A 22 14.55 8.70 -1.91
CA ASP A 22 14.54 7.22 -1.82
C ASP A 22 13.13 6.58 -1.85
N LEU A 23 12.10 7.41 -1.68
CA LEU A 23 10.69 7.00 -1.66
C LEU A 23 10.05 6.91 -3.06
N ASN A 24 10.79 7.27 -4.11
CA ASN A 24 10.32 7.13 -5.51
C ASN A 24 10.57 5.73 -6.07
N ASP A 25 11.57 5.03 -5.53
CA ASP A 25 11.90 3.66 -5.92
C ASP A 25 11.35 2.70 -4.87
N PHE A 26 10.57 1.71 -5.31
CA PHE A 26 9.93 0.76 -4.42
C PHE A 26 9.80 -0.61 -5.05
N LYS A 27 9.68 -1.62 -4.18
CA LYS A 27 9.42 -3.00 -4.53
C LYS A 27 8.17 -3.49 -3.83
N ILE A 28 7.29 -4.14 -4.58
CA ILE A 28 6.11 -4.81 -4.04
C ILE A 28 6.27 -6.31 -4.25
N THR A 29 6.14 -7.08 -3.17
CA THR A 29 6.23 -8.55 -3.21
C THR A 29 4.96 -9.16 -2.67
N ALA A 30 4.40 -10.14 -3.38
CA ALA A 30 3.28 -10.92 -2.87
C ALA A 30 3.75 -11.79 -1.71
N VAL A 31 2.94 -11.87 -0.65
CA VAL A 31 3.17 -12.76 0.49
C VAL A 31 2.38 -14.02 0.24
N GLU A 32 3.08 -15.15 0.09
CA GLU A 32 2.43 -16.45 0.00
C GLU A 32 1.72 -16.78 1.31
N ASN A 33 0.39 -16.89 1.26
CA ASN A 33 -0.40 -17.39 2.37
C ASN A 33 -0.51 -18.92 2.26
N MET A 34 0.26 -19.64 3.08
CA MET A 34 0.19 -21.11 3.23
C MET A 34 -1.08 -21.57 4.00
N GLY A 35 -2.08 -20.71 4.16
CA GLY A 35 -3.29 -20.95 4.96
C GLY A 35 -4.60 -20.83 4.17
N THR A 36 -5.73 -21.13 4.80
CA THR A 36 -7.07 -21.20 4.16
C THR A 36 -7.72 -19.86 3.85
N SER A 37 -7.09 -18.72 4.21
CA SER A 37 -7.63 -17.40 3.89
C SER A 37 -7.13 -16.94 2.52
N HIS A 38 -8.03 -16.81 1.55
CA HIS A 38 -7.83 -16.14 0.26
C HIS A 38 -7.70 -14.62 0.45
N THR A 39 -6.78 -14.19 1.30
CA THR A 39 -6.50 -12.77 1.51
C THR A 39 -5.23 -12.45 0.74
N ASP A 40 -5.36 -11.62 -0.29
CA ASP A 40 -4.19 -11.14 -1.02
C ASP A 40 -3.42 -10.16 -0.13
N VAL A 41 -2.15 -10.45 0.10
CA VAL A 41 -1.26 -9.66 0.94
C VAL A 41 0.02 -9.37 0.17
N TRP A 42 0.50 -8.14 0.28
CA TRP A 42 1.77 -7.72 -0.29
C TRP A 42 2.61 -6.98 0.74
N ASN A 43 3.93 -7.04 0.56
CA ASN A 43 4.88 -6.18 1.24
C ASN A 43 5.36 -5.11 0.27
N LEU A 44 5.33 -3.85 0.70
CA LEU A 44 5.87 -2.69 0.04
C LEU A 44 7.12 -2.24 0.79
N GLU A 45 8.24 -2.17 0.08
CA GLU A 45 9.53 -1.72 0.58
C GLU A 45 10.05 -0.62 -0.33
N TYR A 46 10.42 0.53 0.24
CA TYR A 46 11.10 1.59 -0.50
C TYR A 46 12.60 1.30 -0.58
N SER A 47 13.29 1.90 -1.55
CA SER A 47 14.74 1.77 -1.67
C SER A 47 15.45 2.19 -0.39
N ASN A 48 16.50 1.43 -0.05
CA ASN A 48 17.29 1.55 1.17
C ASN A 48 16.48 1.50 2.48
N SER A 49 15.25 0.98 2.43
CA SER A 49 14.39 0.86 3.61
C SER A 49 14.57 -0.46 4.35
N ALA A 50 14.73 -0.41 5.67
CA ALA A 50 14.59 -1.59 6.52
C ALA A 50 13.13 -1.87 6.92
N ASN A 51 12.23 -0.93 6.62
CA ASN A 51 10.83 -0.98 7.02
C ASN A 51 9.95 -1.55 5.90
N SER A 52 9.37 -2.72 6.15
CA SER A 52 8.39 -3.34 5.26
C SER A 52 6.96 -2.92 5.64
N ILE A 53 6.20 -2.43 4.66
CA ILE A 53 4.82 -1.98 4.82
C ILE A 53 3.89 -3.04 4.25
N LYS A 54 2.93 -3.52 5.03
CA LYS A 54 1.98 -4.54 4.57
C LYS A 54 0.78 -3.90 3.91
N ILE A 55 0.37 -4.44 2.77
CA ILE A 55 -0.86 -4.09 2.07
C ILE A 55 -1.75 -5.32 2.09
N VAL A 56 -2.93 -5.21 2.72
CA VAL A 56 -3.91 -6.29 2.82
C VAL A 56 -5.13 -5.92 2.02
N LYS A 57 -5.48 -6.74 1.03
CA LYS A 57 -6.74 -6.57 0.30
C LYS A 57 -7.90 -7.14 1.09
N SER A 58 -9.00 -6.41 1.07
CA SER A 58 -10.29 -6.86 1.58
C SER A 58 -11.38 -6.44 0.61
N VAL A 59 -12.35 -7.31 0.37
CA VAL A 59 -13.51 -7.01 -0.47
C VAL A 59 -14.75 -7.11 0.40
N GLU A 60 -15.44 -5.99 0.58
CA GLU A 60 -16.68 -5.94 1.35
C GLU A 60 -17.78 -5.34 0.47
N LYS A 61 -18.89 -6.07 0.27
CA LYS A 61 -20.07 -5.62 -0.49
C LYS A 61 -19.71 -5.07 -1.89
N GLY A 62 -18.76 -5.71 -2.57
CA GLY A 62 -18.30 -5.30 -3.90
C GLY A 62 -17.41 -4.06 -3.93
N VAL A 63 -16.94 -3.58 -2.76
CA VAL A 63 -15.94 -2.51 -2.65
C VAL A 63 -14.60 -3.14 -2.27
N THR A 64 -13.60 -2.92 -3.12
CA THR A 64 -12.24 -3.38 -2.85
C THR A 64 -11.51 -2.35 -2.00
N GLN A 65 -10.83 -2.82 -0.97
CA GLN A 65 -10.12 -2.00 -0.01
C GLN A 65 -8.72 -2.55 0.17
N TYR A 66 -7.75 -1.66 0.31
CA TYR A 66 -6.36 -1.98 0.57
C TYR A 66 -5.98 -1.32 1.87
N ILE A 67 -5.78 -2.13 2.92
CA ILE A 67 -5.35 -1.65 4.22
C ILE A 67 -3.83 -1.64 4.22
N VAL A 68 -3.23 -0.46 4.34
CA VAL A 68 -1.79 -0.25 4.31
C VAL A 68 -1.31 -0.03 5.74
N ARG A 69 -0.44 -0.91 6.23
CA ARG A 69 0.02 -0.94 7.63
C ARG A 69 1.53 -1.01 7.71
N GLY A 70 2.12 0.04 8.27
CA GLY A 70 3.49 0.06 8.80
C GLY A 70 3.49 0.06 10.33
N LYS A 71 4.67 0.20 10.94
CA LYS A 71 4.82 0.20 12.40
C LYS A 71 4.08 1.35 13.09
N PHE A 72 4.06 2.52 12.46
CA PHE A 72 3.47 3.75 13.02
C PHE A 72 2.46 4.42 12.06
N LEU A 73 2.11 3.74 10.97
CA LEU A 73 1.26 4.28 9.91
C LEU A 73 0.17 3.27 9.57
N GLU A 74 -1.08 3.73 9.58
CA GLU A 74 -2.20 2.96 9.05
C GLU A 74 -3.15 3.85 8.26
N VAL A 75 -3.36 3.49 7.01
CA VAL A 75 -4.31 4.13 6.09
C VAL A 75 -5.02 3.06 5.27
N ARG A 76 -6.13 3.43 4.64
CA ARG A 76 -6.81 2.55 3.69
C ARG A 76 -6.96 3.25 2.36
N TYR A 77 -6.84 2.49 1.28
CA TYR A 77 -7.27 2.92 -0.05
C TYR A 77 -8.53 2.16 -0.42
N VAL A 78 -9.46 2.83 -1.10
CA VAL A 78 -10.74 2.26 -1.48
C VAL A 78 -10.90 2.38 -2.99
N SER A 79 -11.12 1.26 -3.67
CA SER A 79 -11.49 1.18 -5.09
C SER A 79 -12.98 0.86 -5.19
N SER A 80 -13.76 1.77 -5.77
CA SER A 80 -15.21 1.63 -5.92
C SER A 80 -15.70 2.33 -7.19
N LYS A 81 -17.01 2.27 -7.46
CA LYS A 81 -17.65 3.05 -8.53
C LYS A 81 -17.46 4.58 -8.41
N LYS A 82 -17.00 5.08 -7.27
CA LYS A 82 -16.69 6.50 -7.04
C LYS A 82 -15.21 6.83 -7.27
N GLY A 83 -14.45 5.87 -7.80
CA GLY A 83 -13.01 6.00 -8.01
C GLY A 83 -12.16 5.29 -6.96
N PHE A 84 -10.88 5.62 -7.01
CA PHE A 84 -9.82 5.11 -6.13
C PHE A 84 -9.21 6.25 -5.31
N GLY A 85 -9.01 6.07 -4.00
CA GLY A 85 -8.31 7.05 -3.19
C GLY A 85 -8.15 6.68 -1.72
N ALA A 86 -7.41 7.53 -1.00
CA ALA A 86 -7.01 7.33 0.39
C ALA A 86 -8.10 7.72 1.39
N ARG A 87 -8.20 6.99 2.50
CA ARG A 87 -9.06 7.28 3.64
C ARG A 87 -8.31 6.93 4.92
N LEU A 88 -8.72 7.55 6.03
CA LEU A 88 -8.27 7.13 7.35
C LEU A 88 -8.83 5.75 7.69
N ILE A 89 -8.04 4.97 8.43
CA ILE A 89 -8.54 3.76 9.06
C ILE A 89 -9.50 4.15 10.20
N LYS A 90 -10.56 3.36 10.39
CA LYS A 90 -11.47 3.59 11.53
C LYS A 90 -10.75 3.21 12.82
N ASN A 91 -11.01 3.92 13.92
CA ASN A 91 -10.35 3.62 15.20
C ASN A 91 -10.63 2.19 15.70
N SER A 92 -11.80 1.62 15.38
CA SER A 92 -12.14 0.24 15.70
C SER A 92 -11.37 -0.81 14.89
N GLU A 93 -10.75 -0.40 13.77
CA GLU A 93 -9.99 -1.24 12.83
C GLU A 93 -8.48 -0.97 12.92
N ALA A 94 -8.08 0.02 13.71
CA ALA A 94 -6.70 0.50 13.84
C ALA A 94 -5.92 -0.31 14.87
N HIS A 95 -4.69 -0.67 14.53
CA HIS A 95 -3.71 -1.23 15.45
C HIS A 95 -2.74 -0.18 15.98
N VAL A 96 -2.54 0.93 15.26
CA VAL A 96 -1.72 2.05 15.71
C VAL A 96 -2.58 3.00 16.56
N PRO A 97 -2.16 3.33 17.79
CA PRO A 97 -2.86 4.27 18.65
C PRO A 97 -3.13 5.62 17.95
N SER A 98 -4.30 6.21 18.20
CA SER A 98 -4.70 7.49 17.59
C SER A 98 -3.69 8.61 17.86
N ALA A 99 -3.17 8.70 19.09
CA ALA A 99 -2.16 9.68 19.47
C ALA A 99 -0.89 9.62 18.61
N ILE A 100 -0.52 8.45 18.07
CA ILE A 100 0.61 8.31 17.14
C ILE A 100 0.17 8.71 15.73
N ARG A 101 -0.95 8.14 15.25
CA ARG A 101 -1.49 8.40 13.90
C ARG A 101 -1.73 9.88 13.63
N ASP A 102 -2.26 10.61 14.60
CA ASP A 102 -2.62 12.02 14.45
C ASP A 102 -1.40 12.92 14.25
N ASN A 103 -0.23 12.49 14.73
CA ASN A 103 1.05 13.18 14.51
C ASN A 103 1.75 12.73 13.22
N VAL A 104 1.65 11.44 12.88
CA VAL A 104 2.33 10.85 11.72
C VAL A 104 1.63 11.17 10.39
N ILE A 105 0.29 11.16 10.38
CA ILE A 105 -0.50 11.30 9.14
C ILE A 105 -0.68 12.78 8.78
N ASN A 106 -0.38 13.10 7.53
CA ASN A 106 -0.74 14.37 6.91
C ASN A 106 -2.23 14.36 6.51
N LEU A 107 -3.09 14.91 7.36
CA LEU A 107 -4.53 14.92 7.12
C LEU A 107 -4.95 15.70 5.87
N ASP A 108 -4.19 16.73 5.48
CA ASP A 108 -4.50 17.51 4.29
C ASP A 108 -4.13 16.74 3.02
N ALA A 109 -3.03 16.01 3.02
CA ALA A 109 -2.70 15.08 1.93
C ALA A 109 -3.76 13.97 1.80
N VAL A 110 -4.28 13.43 2.92
CA VAL A 110 -5.38 12.45 2.88
C VAL A 110 -6.64 13.06 2.24
N LYS A 111 -6.95 14.33 2.50
CA LYS A 111 -8.09 15.03 1.86
C LYS A 111 -7.87 15.21 0.36
N GLN A 112 -6.68 15.65 -0.04
CA GLN A 112 -6.30 15.85 -1.45
C GLN A 112 -6.33 14.53 -2.23
N GLN A 113 -5.88 13.45 -1.60
CA GLN A 113 -5.88 12.10 -2.19
C GLN A 113 -7.19 11.33 -2.00
N ARG A 114 -8.30 12.00 -1.65
CA ARG A 114 -9.60 11.32 -1.53
C ARG A 114 -10.07 10.68 -2.84
N ILE A 115 -9.65 11.23 -3.97
CA ILE A 115 -9.89 10.67 -5.31
C ILE A 115 -8.58 10.88 -6.08
N ILE A 116 -7.81 9.80 -6.25
CA ILE A 116 -6.59 9.74 -7.07
C ILE A 116 -6.95 9.35 -8.51
N SER A 117 -7.91 8.42 -8.66
CA SER A 117 -8.51 8.07 -9.95
C SER A 117 -10.02 8.18 -9.83
N SER A 118 -10.68 8.75 -10.86
CA SER A 118 -12.14 8.84 -10.92
C SER A 118 -12.83 7.50 -11.17
N GLU A 119 -12.09 6.51 -11.68
CA GLU A 119 -12.57 5.16 -11.98
C GLU A 119 -11.98 4.13 -11.01
N PRO A 120 -12.68 3.02 -10.74
CA PRO A 120 -12.11 1.90 -10.00
C PRO A 120 -10.90 1.34 -10.73
N VAL A 121 -9.89 0.95 -9.96
CA VAL A 121 -8.63 0.40 -10.48
C VAL A 121 -8.50 -1.07 -10.08
N ASN A 122 -7.77 -1.84 -10.90
CA ASN A 122 -7.38 -3.22 -10.60
C ASN A 122 -6.26 -3.26 -9.54
N ASP A 123 -5.91 -4.46 -9.07
CA ASP A 123 -4.92 -4.63 -8.00
C ASP A 123 -3.54 -4.08 -8.38
N GLN A 124 -3.06 -4.36 -9.59
CA GLN A 124 -1.74 -3.90 -10.03
C GLN A 124 -1.65 -2.37 -10.03
N THR A 125 -2.64 -1.69 -10.62
CA THR A 125 -2.72 -0.23 -10.62
C THR A 125 -2.91 0.32 -9.21
N ALA A 126 -3.72 -0.31 -8.37
CA ALA A 126 -3.89 0.09 -6.98
C ALA A 126 -2.56 0.06 -6.22
N LEU A 127 -1.80 -1.04 -6.34
CA LEU A 127 -0.52 -1.21 -5.67
C LEU A 127 0.50 -0.16 -6.11
N SER A 128 0.61 0.12 -7.40
CA SER A 128 1.48 1.19 -7.91
C SER A 128 1.06 2.57 -7.41
N LEU A 129 -0.24 2.89 -7.41
CA LEU A 129 -0.74 4.17 -6.90
C LEU A 129 -0.54 4.28 -5.37
N ILE A 130 -0.73 3.21 -4.61
CA ILE A 130 -0.45 3.20 -3.17
C ILE A 130 1.01 3.55 -2.95
N ALA A 131 1.94 2.85 -3.61
CA ALA A 131 3.36 3.09 -3.39
C ALA A 131 3.81 4.50 -3.79
N ALA A 132 3.27 5.06 -4.88
CA ALA A 132 3.60 6.41 -5.32
C ALA A 132 3.05 7.51 -4.40
N TYR A 133 1.84 7.34 -3.86
CA TYR A 133 1.14 8.40 -3.12
C TYR A 133 1.23 8.26 -1.59
N LEU A 134 1.54 7.07 -1.06
CA LEU A 134 1.69 6.83 0.37
C LEU A 134 2.72 7.74 1.05
N PRO A 135 3.88 8.07 0.44
CA PRO A 135 4.85 8.95 1.06
C PRO A 135 4.22 10.26 1.48
N GLU A 136 3.45 10.92 0.61
CA GLU A 136 2.78 12.20 0.86
C GLU A 136 1.78 12.17 2.03
N LEU A 137 1.20 11.00 2.32
CA LEU A 137 0.30 10.83 3.46
C LEU A 137 1.02 10.88 4.82
N VAL A 138 2.35 10.81 4.82
CA VAL A 138 3.18 10.94 6.02
C VAL A 138 3.69 12.37 6.12
N ASN A 139 3.51 12.98 7.29
CA ASN A 139 4.07 14.30 7.61
C ASN A 139 5.59 14.30 7.43
N ASN A 140 6.15 15.41 6.94
CA ASN A 140 7.57 15.50 6.57
C ASN A 140 8.54 15.08 7.70
N ASN A 141 8.23 15.44 8.94
CA ASN A 141 9.04 15.09 10.11
C ASN A 141 9.08 13.58 10.41
N TYR A 142 8.18 12.81 9.79
CA TYR A 142 8.02 11.37 10.01
C TYR A 142 8.29 10.53 8.76
N LYS A 143 8.79 11.11 7.66
CA LYS A 143 9.09 10.35 6.42
C LYS A 143 10.06 9.19 6.62
N HIS A 144 10.96 9.33 7.58
CA HIS A 144 11.91 8.29 7.97
C HIS A 144 11.25 6.99 8.45
N ILE A 145 9.95 6.97 8.79
CA ILE A 145 9.27 5.71 9.15
C ILE A 145 9.02 4.79 7.94
N LEU A 146 9.22 5.31 6.73
CA LEU A 146 9.12 4.57 5.47
C LEU A 146 10.48 4.05 5.00
N GLN A 147 11.58 4.46 5.65
CA GLN A 147 12.99 4.13 5.37
C GLN A 147 13.58 3.31 6.52
#